data_AF-X1QMS3-F1
#
_entry.id   AF-X1QMS3-F1
#
_cell.length_a   1.000
_cell.length_b   1.000
_cell.length_c   1.000
_cell.angle_alpha   90.00
_cell.angle_beta   90.00
_cell.angle_gamma   90.00
#
_symmetry.space_group_name_H-M   'P 1'
#
loop_
_entity.id
_entity.type
_entity.pdbx_description
1 polymer ?
#
loop_
_entity_poly.entity_id
_entity_poly.type
_entity_poly.pdbx_seq_one_letter_code
_entity_poly.pdbx_strand_id
1 'polypeptide(L)' 'MYIIILGAPGAGKGTQAEILSREMNLPRIASGDLFRQALEEKSELGLLAKSYMEEGRLVPDEIAIRMV' A
#
# COMPACT_ATOMS: atom_id res chain seq x y z
N MET A 1 2.32 14.64 -12.63
CA MET A 1 1.29 13.72 -13.16
C MET A 1 1.00 12.69 -12.09
N TYR A 2 -0.27 12.36 -11.85
CA TYR A 2 -0.68 11.35 -10.87
C TYR A 2 -1.38 10.21 -11.58
N ILE A 3 -0.99 8.97 -11.26
CA ILE A 3 -1.54 7.77 -11.87
C ILE A 3 -2.01 6.84 -10.75
N ILE A 4 -3.27 6.40 -10.85
CA ILE A 4 -3.84 5.42 -9.95
C ILE A 4 -4.05 4.13 -10.74
N ILE A 5 -3.48 3.01 -10.27
CA ILE A 5 -3.62 1.70 -10.90
C ILE A 5 -4.51 0.82 -10.01
N LEU A 6 -5.69 0.47 -10.51
CA LEU A 6 -6.68 -0.35 -9.81
C LEU A 6 -6.84 -1.72 -10.49
N GLY A 7 -7.29 -2.72 -9.73
CA GLY A 7 -7.46 -4.10 -10.22
C GLY A 7 -7.40 -5.13 -9.10
N ALA A 8 -7.88 -6.34 -9.36
CA ALA A 8 -7.94 -7.43 -8.40
C ALA A 8 -6.54 -7.87 -7.87
N PRO A 9 -6.46 -8.53 -6.71
CA PRO A 9 -5.24 -9.24 -6.30
C PRO A 9 -4.74 -10.16 -7.41
N GLY A 10 -3.44 -10.18 -7.67
CA GLY A 10 -2.85 -10.98 -8.77
C GLY A 10 -2.97 -10.39 -10.19
N ALA A 11 -3.70 -9.29 -10.40
CA ALA A 11 -3.89 -8.69 -11.73
C ALA A 11 -2.64 -7.99 -12.33
N GLY A 12 -1.45 -8.13 -11.74
CA GLY A 12 -0.20 -7.57 -12.28
C GLY A 12 0.00 -6.06 -12.06
N LYS A 13 -0.80 -5.41 -11.20
CA LYS A 13 -0.69 -3.96 -10.91
C LYS A 13 0.72 -3.51 -10.51
N GLY A 14 1.38 -4.26 -9.64
CA GLY A 14 2.73 -3.95 -9.17
C GLY A 14 3.75 -3.97 -10.30
N THR A 15 3.66 -4.98 -11.17
CA THR A 15 4.49 -5.11 -12.38
C THR A 15 4.32 -3.90 -13.30
N GLN A 16 3.06 -3.51 -13.56
CA GLN A 16 2.77 -2.36 -14.43
C GLN A 16 3.21 -1.03 -13.81
N ALA A 17 3.02 -0.87 -12.50
CA ALA A 17 3.48 0.31 -11.76
C ALA A 17 5.01 0.47 -11.81
N GLU A 18 5.75 -0.64 -11.72
CA GLU A 18 7.22 -0.64 -11.79
C GLU A 18 7.72 -0.25 -13.20
N ILE A 19 7.08 -0.74 -14.26
CA ILE A 19 7.41 -0.37 -15.64
C ILE A 19 7.17 1.13 -15.85
N LEU A 20 5.98 1.62 -15.49
CA LEU A 20 5.62 3.04 -15.64
C LEU A 20 6.51 3.97 -14.81
N SER A 21 6.86 3.57 -13.58
CA SER A 21 7.81 4.27 -12.71
C SER A 21 9.14 4.52 -13.42
N ARG A 22 9.70 3.48 -14.04
CA ARG A 22 10.99 3.55 -14.76
C ARG A 22 10.90 4.38 -16.05
N GLU A 23 9.86 4.14 -16.86
CA GLU A 23 9.72 4.80 -18.16
C GLU A 23 9.43 6.30 -18.03
N MET A 24 8.68 6.69 -17.00
CA MET A 24 8.27 8.09 -16.79
C MET A 24 9.02 8.79 -15.65
N ASN A 25 10.00 8.12 -15.05
CA ASN A 25 10.76 8.61 -13.91
C ASN A 25 9.85 9.14 -12.78
N LEU A 26 8.82 8.37 -12.44
CA LEU A 26 7.85 8.70 -11.40
C LEU A 26 8.06 7.82 -10.16
N PRO A 27 7.96 8.36 -8.94
CA PRO A 27 8.03 7.55 -7.74
C PRO A 27 6.84 6.57 -7.68
N ARG A 28 7.12 5.31 -7.37
CA ARG A 28 6.10 4.28 -7.13
C ARG A 28 5.70 4.29 -5.66
N ILE A 29 4.42 4.57 -5.38
CA ILE A 29 3.83 4.43 -4.05
C ILE A 29 2.84 3.28 -4.09
N ALA A 30 3.01 2.30 -3.20
CA ALA A 30 2.10 1.17 -3.06
C ALA A 30 1.68 1.04 -1.60
N SER A 31 0.37 1.13 -1.34
CA SER A 31 -0.19 0.98 0.01
C SER A 31 0.25 -0.31 0.67
N GLY A 32 0.26 -1.43 -0.07
CA GLY A 32 0.72 -2.72 0.47
C GLY A 32 2.19 -2.74 0.92
N ASP A 33 3.07 -1.93 0.32
CA ASP A 33 4.47 -1.80 0.75
C ASP A 33 4.55 -0.97 2.05
N LEU A 34 3.80 0.14 2.13
CA LEU A 34 3.71 0.98 3.31
C LEU A 34 3.16 0.22 4.53
N PHE A 35 2.11 -0.58 4.34
CA PHE A 35 1.57 -1.46 5.38
C PHE A 35 2.61 -2.48 5.86
N ARG A 36 3.33 -3.14 4.95
CA ARG A 36 4.37 -4.11 5.32
C ARG A 36 5.50 -3.45 6.11
N GLN A 37 6.00 -2.31 5.64
CA GLN A 37 7.06 -1.56 6.31
C GLN A 37 6.63 -1.15 7.73
N ALA A 38 5.44 -0.56 7.88
CA ALA A 38 4.93 -0.13 9.17
C ALA A 38 4.78 -1.29 10.18
N LEU A 39 4.47 -2.50 9.69
CA LEU A 39 4.41 -3.73 10.48
C LEU A 39 5.80 -4.24 10.87
N GLU A 40 6.75 -4.23 9.93
CA GLU A 40 8.15 -4.62 10.18
C GLU A 40 8.82 -3.72 11.22
N GLU A 41 8.56 -2.41 11.15
CA GLU A 41 9.03 -1.40 12.09
C GLU A 41 8.28 -1.44 13.44
N LYS A 42 7.21 -2.23 13.55
CA LYS A 42 6.30 -2.28 14.72
C LYS A 42 5.81 -0.89 15.14
N SER A 43 5.55 -0.04 14.15
CA SER A 43 4.98 1.29 14.38
C SER A 43 3.58 1.16 15.03
N GLU A 44 3.16 2.18 15.76
CA GLU A 44 1.83 2.21 16.38
C GLU A 44 0.71 2.03 15.34
N LEU A 45 0.83 2.72 14.19
CA LEU A 45 -0.10 2.59 13.07
C LEU A 45 -0.06 1.20 12.44
N GLY A 46 1.13 0.62 12.28
CA GLY A 46 1.30 -0.73 11.74
C GLY A 46 0.64 -1.78 12.62
N LEU A 47 0.87 -1.73 13.95
CA LEU A 47 0.26 -2.65 14.91
C LEU A 47 -1.27 -2.51 14.95
N LEU A 48 -1.78 -1.28 14.85
CA LEU A 48 -3.21 -1.02 14.77
C LEU A 48 -3.81 -1.55 13.46
N ALA A 49 -3.17 -1.31 12.32
CA ALA A 49 -3.60 -1.85 11.03
C ALA A 49 -3.61 -3.39 11.05
N LYS A 50 -2.63 -4.01 11.73
CA LYS A 50 -2.52 -5.46 11.88
C LYS A 50 -3.77 -6.08 12.48
N SER A 51 -4.33 -5.49 13.55
CA SER A 51 -5.48 -6.07 14.24
C SER A 51 -6.70 -6.16 13.32
N TYR A 52 -6.95 -5.14 12.50
CA TYR A 52 -8.03 -5.18 11.50
C TYR A 52 -7.78 -6.23 10.42
N MET A 53 -6.55 -6.33 9.92
CA MET A 53 -6.19 -7.27 8.87
C MET A 53 -6.30 -8.73 9.32
N GLU A 54 -5.88 -9.05 10.56
CA GLU A 54 -5.99 -10.39 11.13
C GLU A 54 -7.45 -10.81 11.38
N GLU A 55 -8.34 -9.85 11.64
CA GLU A 55 -9.79 -10.06 11.71
C GLU A 55 -10.46 -10.17 10.32
N GLY A 56 -9.71 -10.04 9.23
CA GLY A 56 -10.26 -10.00 7.86
C GLY A 56 -11.09 -8.73 7.58
N ARG A 57 -10.92 -7.68 8.39
CA ARG A 57 -11.62 -6.41 8.27
C ARG A 57 -10.80 -5.41 7.47
N LEU A 58 -11.49 -4.46 6.85
CA LEU A 58 -10.85 -3.32 6.21
C LEU A 58 -10.25 -2.41 7.28
N VAL A 59 -9.01 -1.97 7.04
CA VAL A 59 -8.37 -0.93 7.84
C VAL A 59 -9.13 0.39 7.59
N PRO A 60 -9.57 1.12 8.65
CA PRO A 60 -10.22 2.41 8.49
C PRO A 60 -9.41 3.42 7.68
N ASP A 61 -10.09 4.24 6.88
CA ASP A 61 -9.46 5.22 5.98
C ASP A 61 -8.53 6.19 6.73
N GLU A 62 -8.93 6.65 7.92
CA GLU A 62 -8.10 7.57 8.73
C GLU A 62 -6.74 6.96 9.09
N ILE A 63 -6.70 5.65 9.35
CA ILE A 63 -5.45 4.93 9.65
C ILE A 63 -4.66 4.75 8.35
N ALA A 64 -5.32 4.30 7.29
CA ALA A 64 -4.67 4.07 6.00
C ALA A 64 -4.05 5.34 5.41
N ILE A 65 -4.74 6.48 5.51
CA ILE A 65 -4.26 7.79 5.02
C ILE A 65 -3.04 8.25 5.83
N ARG A 66 -2.98 7.98 7.14
CA ARG A 66 -1.83 8.35 7.99
C ARG A 66 -0.58 7.50 7.73
N MET A 67 -0.71 6.39 7.00
CA MET A 67 0.41 5.51 6.63
C MET A 67 1.04 5.84 5.27
N VAL A 68 0.41 6.72 4.50
CA VAL A 68 0.87 7.22 3.18
C VAL A 68 1.53 8.58 3.34
#